data_AF-A0A971T4I1-F1
#
_entry.id   AF-A0A971T4I1-F1
#
_cell.length_a   1.000
_cell.length_b   1.000
_cell.length_c   1.000
_cell.angle_alpha   90.00
_cell.angle_beta   90.00
_cell.angle_gamma   90.00
#
_symmetry.space_group_name_H-M   'P 1'
#
loop_
_entity.id
_entity.type
_entity.pdbx_description
1 polymer ?
#
loop_
_entity_poly.entity_id
_entity_poly.type
_entity_poly.pdbx_seq_one_letter_code
_entity_poly.pdbx_strand_id
1 'polypeptide(L)'
;MADDKLEEEIHRKLQHARKLARYMSSTEDLVEAQILKAQQKGEFDNLEGAGKPVHFEENAYEPPELRMVYKILKDNDFAPYWIELGKEIDHQWKRFWEDVEYFKKYAGVVCQDKRSRKALERFEKRKAHFYFEQRLVLEDINKKIIDYNLHCPTFEQGRANFVVDDQMYKVINGIEQAIEDALILRDK
;
A
#
# COMPACT_ATOMS: atom_id res chain seq x y z
N MET A 1 53.13 28.94 12.44
CA MET A 1 52.28 30.03 13.01
C MET A 1 50.85 30.00 12.49
N ALA A 2 50.60 29.96 11.16
CA ALA A 2 49.24 29.85 10.60
C ALA A 2 48.78 28.38 10.42
N ASP A 3 49.67 27.48 9.97
CA ASP A 3 49.37 26.05 9.83
C ASP A 3 49.12 25.35 11.17
N ASP A 4 49.90 25.66 12.21
CA ASP A 4 49.72 25.03 13.54
C ASP A 4 48.34 25.35 14.14
N LYS A 5 47.79 26.53 13.84
CA LYS A 5 46.45 26.93 14.29
C LYS A 5 45.34 26.22 13.51
N LEU A 6 45.56 25.97 12.22
CA LEU A 6 44.63 25.23 11.37
C LEU A 6 44.57 23.75 11.80
N GLU A 7 45.71 23.15 12.13
CA GLU A 7 45.78 21.79 12.67
C GLU A 7 45.13 21.66 14.03
N GLU A 8 45.35 22.61 14.95
CA GLU A 8 44.65 22.64 16.24
C GLU A 8 43.13 22.80 16.09
N GLU A 9 42.67 23.61 15.14
CA GLU A 9 41.24 23.81 14.89
C GLU A 9 40.59 22.56 14.26
N ILE A 10 41.30 21.90 13.33
CA ILE A 10 40.89 20.61 12.76
C ILE A 10 40.82 19.54 13.85
N HIS A 11 41.81 19.48 14.74
CA HIS A 11 41.83 18.52 15.85
C HIS A 11 40.69 18.75 16.84
N ARG A 12 40.38 20.02 17.16
CA ARG A 12 39.22 20.38 17.99
C ARG A 12 37.90 20.04 17.32
N LYS A 13 37.74 20.32 16.02
CA LYS A 13 36.54 19.94 15.25
C LYS A 13 36.36 18.42 15.17
N LEU A 14 37.44 17.65 15.00
CA LEU A 14 37.44 16.19 15.02
C LEU A 14 37.08 15.60 16.40
N GLN A 15 37.56 16.22 17.49
CA GLN A 15 37.18 15.81 18.85
C GLN A 15 35.71 16.11 19.16
N HIS A 16 35.19 17.26 18.71
CA HIS A 16 33.78 17.60 18.84
C HIS A 16 32.89 16.67 18.00
N ALA A 17 33.32 16.34 16.77
CA ALA A 17 32.66 15.37 15.90
C ALA A 17 32.66 13.95 16.48
N ARG A 18 33.72 13.53 17.19
CA ARG A 18 33.76 12.25 17.93
C ARG A 18 32.76 12.19 19.07
N LYS A 19 32.56 13.29 19.79
CA LYS A 19 31.58 13.38 20.88
C LYS A 19 30.15 13.35 20.35
N LEU A 20 29.91 14.05 19.23
CA LEU A 20 28.65 13.99 18.48
C LEU A 20 28.41 12.59 17.91
N ALA A 21 29.42 11.95 17.31
CA ALA A 21 29.36 10.57 16.81
C ALA A 21 29.07 9.54 17.92
N ARG A 22 29.53 9.79 19.16
CA ARG A 22 29.16 9.00 20.35
C ARG A 22 27.72 9.22 20.82
N TYR A 23 27.20 10.43 20.65
CA TYR A 23 25.79 10.75 20.92
C TYR A 23 24.86 10.27 19.78
N MET A 24 25.45 10.01 18.60
CA MET A 24 24.83 9.43 17.41
C MET A 24 25.08 7.92 17.28
N SER A 25 25.83 7.30 18.21
CA SER A 25 25.76 5.86 18.48
C SER A 25 24.35 5.67 19.02
N SER A 26 23.51 5.06 18.18
CA SER A 26 22.07 5.26 18.22
C SER A 26 21.52 4.82 19.58
N THR A 27 20.32 5.30 19.92
CA THR A 27 19.58 4.77 21.08
C THR A 27 19.55 3.23 21.07
N GLU A 28 19.63 2.59 19.90
CA GLU A 28 19.72 1.15 19.73
C GLU A 28 21.03 0.57 20.30
N ASP A 29 22.20 1.18 20.04
CA ASP A 29 23.49 0.71 20.59
C ASP A 29 23.51 0.73 22.12
N LEU A 30 22.90 1.76 22.71
CA LEU A 30 22.78 1.89 24.17
C LEU A 30 21.82 0.84 24.75
N VAL A 31 20.67 0.62 24.09
CA VAL A 31 19.70 -0.39 24.49
C VAL A 31 20.30 -1.80 24.38
N GLU A 32 21.00 -2.10 23.29
CA GLU A 32 21.66 -3.39 23.05
C GLU A 32 22.72 -3.68 24.11
N ALA A 33 23.58 -2.70 24.41
CA ALA A 33 24.59 -2.83 25.47
C ALA A 33 23.97 -3.06 26.86
N GLN A 34 22.75 -2.58 27.09
CA GLN A 34 22.02 -2.78 28.34
C GLN A 34 21.37 -4.17 28.40
N ILE A 35 20.77 -4.64 27.30
CA ILE A 35 20.21 -5.99 27.17
C ILE A 35 21.30 -7.04 27.38
N LEU A 36 22.46 -6.89 26.74
CA LEU A 36 23.59 -7.83 26.87
C LEU A 36 24.12 -7.91 28.30
N LYS A 37 24.18 -6.78 29.03
CA LYS A 37 24.58 -6.76 30.44
C LYS A 37 23.57 -7.48 31.33
N ALA A 38 22.27 -7.32 31.07
CA ALA A 38 21.21 -8.02 31.81
C ALA A 38 21.25 -9.53 31.53
N GLN A 39 21.51 -9.95 30.28
CA GLN A 39 21.76 -11.36 29.94
C GLN A 39 22.97 -11.94 30.66
N GLN A 40 24.10 -11.24 30.68
CA GLN A 40 25.31 -11.70 31.37
C GLN A 40 25.13 -11.84 32.89
N LYS A 41 24.25 -11.03 33.48
CA LYS A 41 23.90 -11.10 34.90
C LYS A 41 22.88 -12.20 35.22
N GLY A 42 22.36 -12.90 34.22
CA GLY A 42 21.29 -13.89 34.39
C GLY A 42 19.95 -13.26 34.76
N GLU A 43 19.74 -11.97 34.47
CA GLU A 43 18.44 -11.30 34.73
C GLU A 43 17.31 -11.87 33.86
N PHE A 44 17.64 -12.62 32.81
CA PHE A 44 16.70 -13.38 31.98
C PHE A 44 16.60 -14.87 32.39
N ASP A 45 17.40 -15.33 33.34
CA ASP A 45 17.35 -16.71 33.83
C ASP A 45 16.16 -16.84 34.81
N ASN A 46 15.22 -17.74 34.50
CA ASN A 46 13.94 -17.91 35.21
C ASN A 46 12.87 -16.83 34.97
N LEU A 47 12.82 -16.24 33.77
CA LEU A 47 11.63 -15.48 33.38
C LEU A 47 10.36 -16.33 33.49
N GLU A 48 9.27 -15.70 33.92
CA GLU A 48 7.97 -16.34 33.93
C GLU A 48 7.59 -16.78 32.51
N GLY A 49 7.38 -18.10 32.33
CA GLY A 49 7.11 -18.69 31.01
C GLY A 49 8.34 -19.16 30.23
N ALA A 50 9.56 -18.97 30.74
CA ALA A 50 10.77 -19.51 30.11
C ALA A 50 10.70 -21.03 29.91
N GLY A 51 10.96 -21.49 28.68
CA GLY A 51 10.92 -22.91 28.30
C GLY A 51 9.51 -23.51 28.18
N LYS A 52 8.44 -22.75 28.45
CA LYS A 52 7.06 -23.20 28.20
C LYS A 52 6.66 -22.90 26.75
N PRO A 53 5.80 -23.73 26.13
CA PRO A 53 5.22 -23.40 24.83
C PRO A 53 4.47 -22.06 24.90
N VAL A 54 4.76 -21.17 23.96
CA VAL A 54 4.00 -19.92 23.82
C VAL A 54 2.62 -20.27 23.25
N HIS A 55 1.55 -19.89 23.97
CA HIS A 55 0.18 -20.07 23.50
C HIS A 55 -0.16 -19.00 22.46
N PHE A 56 0.09 -19.30 21.19
CA PHE A 56 -0.27 -18.44 20.06
C PHE A 56 -1.75 -18.47 19.67
N GLU A 57 -2.59 -19.19 20.42
CA GLU A 57 -4.01 -19.36 20.08
C GLU A 57 -4.82 -18.07 20.30
N GLU A 58 -4.46 -17.26 21.31
CA GLU A 58 -5.17 -16.02 21.60
C GLU A 58 -4.47 -14.82 20.97
N ASN A 59 -5.08 -14.25 19.94
CA ASN A 59 -4.67 -12.96 19.43
C ASN A 59 -5.10 -11.87 20.41
N ALA A 60 -4.13 -11.24 21.09
CA ALA A 60 -4.39 -10.16 22.05
C ALA A 60 -5.08 -8.94 21.41
N TYR A 61 -4.98 -8.79 20.09
CA TYR A 61 -5.61 -7.72 19.32
C TYR A 61 -7.03 -8.07 18.85
N GLU A 62 -7.54 -9.25 19.20
CA GLU A 62 -8.88 -9.68 18.84
C GLU A 62 -9.89 -9.33 19.93
N PRO A 63 -11.04 -8.72 19.56
CA PRO A 63 -12.14 -8.50 20.49
C PRO A 63 -12.56 -9.82 21.17
N PRO A 64 -12.67 -9.87 22.51
CA PRO A 64 -13.00 -11.09 23.25
C PRO A 64 -14.25 -11.82 22.72
N GLU A 65 -15.25 -11.06 22.28
CA GLU A 65 -16.51 -11.55 21.71
C GLU A 65 -16.36 -12.26 20.35
N LEU A 66 -15.28 -12.03 19.60
CA LEU A 66 -15.05 -12.62 18.28
C LEU A 66 -14.11 -13.84 18.32
N ARG A 67 -13.36 -14.05 19.40
CA ARG A 67 -12.35 -15.12 19.55
C ARG A 67 -12.85 -16.50 19.19
N MET A 68 -14.03 -16.86 19.68
CA MET A 68 -14.62 -18.17 19.38
C MET A 68 -14.96 -18.30 17.89
N VAL A 69 -15.49 -17.23 17.29
CA VAL A 69 -15.88 -17.22 15.88
C VAL A 69 -14.65 -17.36 14.99
N TYR A 70 -13.58 -16.60 15.23
CA TYR A 70 -12.36 -16.70 14.42
C TYR A 70 -11.61 -18.00 14.67
N LYS A 71 -11.65 -18.56 15.88
CA LYS A 71 -11.11 -19.90 16.15
C LYS A 71 -11.83 -20.97 15.33
N ILE A 72 -13.17 -20.99 15.34
CA ILE A 72 -13.95 -21.95 14.54
C ILE A 72 -13.62 -21.83 13.04
N LEU A 73 -13.53 -20.60 12.51
CA LEU A 73 -13.18 -20.38 11.11
C LEU A 73 -11.78 -20.92 10.80
N LYS A 74 -10.79 -20.55 11.63
CA LYS A 74 -9.39 -20.98 11.48
C LYS A 74 -9.24 -22.50 11.55
N ASP A 75 -9.92 -23.16 12.50
CA ASP A 75 -9.88 -24.62 12.68
C ASP A 75 -10.50 -25.37 11.48
N ASN A 76 -11.28 -24.69 10.65
CA ASN A 76 -11.89 -25.23 9.43
C ASN A 76 -11.26 -24.66 8.14
N ASP A 77 -10.10 -24.01 8.22
CA ASP A 77 -9.39 -23.39 7.08
C ASP A 77 -10.20 -22.28 6.36
N PHE A 78 -11.10 -21.61 7.06
CA PHE A 78 -11.84 -20.45 6.56
C PHE A 78 -11.29 -19.14 7.11
N ALA A 79 -11.35 -18.07 6.30
CA ALA A 79 -11.07 -16.72 6.76
C ALA A 79 -12.35 -15.98 7.17
N PRO A 80 -12.27 -15.00 8.08
CA PRO A 80 -13.35 -14.05 8.34
C PRO A 80 -13.87 -13.39 7.07
N TYR A 81 -15.17 -13.08 7.06
CA TYR A 81 -15.86 -12.46 5.92
C TYR A 81 -15.12 -11.24 5.35
N TRP A 82 -14.70 -10.32 6.22
CA TRP A 82 -14.00 -9.11 5.79
C TRP A 82 -12.67 -9.42 5.10
N ILE A 83 -11.96 -10.49 5.49
CA ILE A 83 -10.71 -10.90 4.82
C ILE A 83 -11.01 -11.35 3.38
N GLU A 84 -12.03 -12.19 3.19
CA GLU A 84 -12.43 -12.65 1.85
C GLU A 84 -12.96 -11.48 0.99
N LEU A 85 -13.78 -10.60 1.57
CA LEU A 85 -14.24 -9.39 0.90
C LEU A 85 -13.06 -8.49 0.50
N GLY A 86 -12.03 -8.38 1.35
CA GLY A 86 -10.79 -7.67 1.03
C GLY A 86 -10.08 -8.24 -0.20
N LYS A 87 -9.96 -9.57 -0.31
CA LYS A 87 -9.38 -10.23 -1.49
C LYS A 87 -10.20 -9.95 -2.75
N GLU A 88 -11.53 -9.97 -2.64
CA GLU A 88 -12.42 -9.66 -3.76
C GLU A 88 -12.24 -8.22 -4.22
N ILE A 89 -12.17 -7.25 -3.29
CA ILE A 89 -11.89 -5.84 -3.60
C ILE A 89 -10.56 -5.72 -4.35
N ASP A 90 -9.49 -6.36 -3.87
CA ASP A 90 -8.16 -6.29 -4.50
C ASP A 90 -8.18 -6.89 -5.91
N HIS A 91 -8.85 -8.01 -6.09
CA HIS A 91 -9.01 -8.65 -7.39
C HIS A 91 -9.82 -7.78 -8.37
N GLN A 92 -10.92 -7.19 -7.91
CA GLN A 92 -11.73 -6.28 -8.74
C GLN A 92 -10.98 -5.01 -9.10
N TRP A 93 -10.23 -4.43 -8.16
CA TRP A 93 -9.42 -3.25 -8.40
C TRP A 93 -8.33 -3.51 -9.44
N LYS A 94 -7.67 -4.67 -9.34
CA LYS A 94 -6.67 -5.10 -10.33
C LYS A 94 -7.30 -5.24 -11.71
N ARG A 95 -8.40 -5.98 -11.81
CA ARG A 95 -9.11 -6.21 -13.08
C ARG A 95 -9.59 -4.91 -13.71
N PHE A 96 -10.11 -3.99 -12.91
CA PHE A 96 -10.52 -2.65 -13.35
C PHE A 96 -9.38 -1.91 -14.07
N TRP A 97 -8.19 -1.86 -13.45
CA TRP A 97 -7.04 -1.19 -14.08
C TRP A 97 -6.52 -1.93 -15.30
N GLU A 98 -6.58 -3.27 -15.33
CA GLU A 98 -6.27 -4.05 -16.53
C GLU A 98 -7.20 -3.71 -17.70
N ASP A 99 -8.51 -3.58 -17.44
CA ASP A 99 -9.51 -3.19 -18.43
C ASP A 99 -9.28 -1.76 -18.94
N VAL A 100 -8.93 -0.83 -18.06
CA VAL A 100 -8.54 0.55 -18.42
C VAL A 100 -7.30 0.57 -19.30
N GLU A 101 -6.24 -0.16 -18.94
CA GLU A 101 -5.02 -0.24 -19.75
C GLU A 101 -5.26 -0.93 -21.10
N TYR A 102 -6.12 -1.95 -21.14
CA TYR A 102 -6.53 -2.57 -22.39
C TYR A 102 -7.27 -1.56 -23.29
N PHE A 103 -8.19 -0.79 -22.72
CA PHE A 103 -8.93 0.22 -23.47
C PHE A 103 -8.01 1.35 -23.98
N LYS A 104 -7.03 1.79 -23.19
CA LYS A 104 -6.00 2.77 -23.62
C LYS A 104 -5.25 2.28 -24.86
N LYS A 105 -4.78 1.04 -24.85
CA LYS A 105 -4.09 0.43 -26.02
C LYS A 105 -5.02 0.36 -27.23
N TYR A 106 -6.26 -0.08 -27.01
CA TYR A 106 -7.27 -0.13 -28.07
C TYR A 106 -7.55 1.25 -28.67
N ALA A 107 -7.72 2.27 -27.84
CA ALA A 107 -7.95 3.66 -28.27
C ALA A 107 -6.78 4.18 -29.10
N GLY A 108 -5.54 3.96 -28.66
CA GLY A 108 -4.34 4.36 -29.41
C GLY A 108 -4.30 3.75 -30.81
N VAL A 109 -4.55 2.45 -30.95
CA VAL A 109 -4.59 1.77 -32.26
C VAL A 109 -5.69 2.32 -33.16
N VAL A 110 -6.89 2.58 -32.62
CA VAL A 110 -8.01 3.10 -33.40
C VAL A 110 -7.73 4.51 -33.94
N CYS A 111 -7.04 5.34 -33.16
CA CYS A 111 -6.74 6.74 -33.51
C CYS A 111 -5.54 6.91 -34.45
N GLN A 112 -4.64 5.92 -34.54
CA GLN A 112 -3.50 5.93 -35.48
C GLN A 112 -3.92 5.83 -36.96
N ASP A 113 -4.97 5.08 -37.27
CA ASP A 113 -5.44 4.91 -38.65
C ASP A 113 -6.27 6.12 -39.14
N LYS A 114 -6.11 6.50 -40.41
CA LYS A 114 -7.05 7.44 -41.07
C LYS A 114 -8.41 6.75 -41.27
N ARG A 115 -9.30 6.86 -40.28
CA ARG A 115 -10.61 6.20 -40.29
C ARG A 115 -11.72 7.08 -40.85
N SER A 116 -12.76 6.44 -41.36
CA SER A 116 -13.96 7.13 -41.83
C SER A 116 -14.74 7.76 -40.66
N ARG A 117 -15.53 8.80 -40.96
CA ARG A 117 -16.41 9.45 -39.98
C ARG A 117 -17.29 8.46 -39.20
N LYS A 118 -17.88 7.48 -39.89
CA LYS A 118 -18.71 6.43 -39.27
C LYS A 118 -17.92 5.55 -38.29
N ALA A 119 -16.64 5.31 -38.55
CA ALA A 119 -15.80 4.53 -37.64
C ALA A 119 -15.46 5.33 -36.38
N LEU A 120 -15.22 6.64 -36.51
CA LEU A 120 -15.02 7.55 -35.37
C LEU A 120 -16.28 7.65 -34.50
N GLU A 121 -17.46 7.81 -35.11
CA GLU A 121 -18.74 7.84 -34.37
C GLU A 121 -18.99 6.54 -33.59
N ARG A 122 -18.60 5.38 -34.15
CA ARG A 122 -18.68 4.09 -33.42
C ARG A 122 -17.71 4.02 -32.25
N PHE A 123 -16.50 4.53 -32.44
CA PHE A 123 -15.48 4.59 -31.39
C PHE A 123 -15.94 5.48 -30.23
N GLU A 124 -16.45 6.68 -30.51
CA GLU A 124 -16.95 7.60 -29.48
C GLU A 124 -18.09 6.97 -28.66
N LYS A 125 -19.03 6.27 -29.32
CA LYS A 125 -20.09 5.54 -28.61
C LYS A 125 -19.52 4.45 -27.70
N ARG A 126 -18.51 3.71 -28.17
CA ARG A 126 -17.84 2.66 -27.37
C ARG A 126 -17.07 3.27 -26.20
N LYS A 127 -16.42 4.41 -26.38
CA LYS A 127 -15.71 5.15 -25.33
C LYS A 127 -16.67 5.65 -24.25
N ALA A 128 -17.78 6.25 -24.64
CA ALA A 128 -18.83 6.69 -23.71
C ALA A 128 -19.42 5.52 -22.91
N HIS A 129 -19.70 4.40 -23.59
CA HIS A 129 -20.17 3.20 -22.92
C HIS A 129 -19.13 2.63 -21.94
N PHE A 130 -17.86 2.58 -22.36
CA PHE A 130 -16.76 2.14 -21.48
C PHE A 130 -16.69 2.98 -20.20
N TYR A 131 -16.74 4.31 -20.30
CA TYR A 131 -16.74 5.18 -19.12
C TYR A 131 -17.92 4.95 -18.19
N PHE A 132 -19.11 4.71 -18.74
CA PHE A 132 -20.29 4.37 -17.94
C PHE A 132 -20.08 3.07 -17.17
N GLU A 133 -19.62 2.01 -17.84
CA GLU A 133 -19.34 0.72 -17.19
C GLU A 133 -18.26 0.85 -16.10
N GLN A 134 -17.16 1.55 -16.38
CA GLN A 134 -16.09 1.77 -15.40
C GLN A 134 -16.57 2.55 -14.16
N ARG A 135 -17.49 3.51 -14.34
CA ARG A 135 -18.10 4.21 -13.20
C ARG A 135 -18.88 3.24 -12.31
N LEU A 136 -19.69 2.36 -12.89
CA LEU A 136 -20.45 1.36 -12.14
C LEU A 136 -19.54 0.41 -11.36
N VAL A 137 -18.43 -0.02 -11.96
CA VAL A 137 -17.43 -0.87 -11.30
C VAL A 137 -16.82 -0.14 -10.09
N LEU A 138 -16.45 1.12 -10.24
CA LEU A 138 -15.92 1.91 -9.12
C LEU A 138 -16.96 2.12 -8.01
N GLU A 139 -18.22 2.35 -8.36
CA GLU A 139 -19.31 2.47 -7.38
C GLU A 139 -19.52 1.17 -6.60
N ASP A 140 -19.44 0.01 -7.26
CA ASP A 140 -19.51 -1.31 -6.63
C ASP A 140 -18.34 -1.55 -5.68
N ILE A 141 -17.11 -1.25 -6.11
CA ILE A 141 -15.93 -1.38 -5.26
C ILE A 141 -16.01 -0.44 -4.05
N ASN A 142 -16.46 0.81 -4.24
CA ASN A 142 -16.62 1.76 -3.15
C ASN A 142 -17.63 1.25 -2.09
N LYS A 143 -18.75 0.65 -2.52
CA LYS A 143 -19.71 0.01 -1.60
C LYS A 143 -19.07 -1.12 -0.80
N LYS A 144 -18.27 -1.97 -1.46
CA LYS A 144 -17.55 -3.07 -0.78
C LYS A 144 -16.50 -2.58 0.21
N ILE A 145 -15.83 -1.47 -0.08
CA ILE A 145 -14.88 -0.86 0.87
C ILE A 145 -15.61 -0.37 2.13
N ILE A 146 -16.77 0.25 1.98
CA ILE A 146 -17.60 0.65 3.13
C ILE A 146 -18.00 -0.57 3.96
N ASP A 147 -18.46 -1.63 3.30
CA ASP A 147 -18.87 -2.88 3.94
C ASP A 147 -17.69 -3.58 4.65
N TYR A 148 -16.53 -3.64 3.98
CA TYR A 148 -15.27 -4.12 4.56
C TYR A 148 -14.91 -3.34 5.82
N ASN A 149 -14.94 -1.99 5.75
CA ASN A 149 -14.57 -1.12 6.87
C ASN A 149 -15.55 -1.25 8.04
N LEU A 150 -16.82 -1.56 7.78
CA LEU A 150 -17.82 -1.81 8.82
C LEU A 150 -17.59 -3.13 9.55
N HIS A 151 -17.14 -4.16 8.82
CA HIS A 151 -16.88 -5.49 9.37
C HIS A 151 -15.47 -5.70 9.91
N CYS A 152 -14.54 -4.79 9.59
CA CYS A 152 -13.17 -4.85 10.06
C CYS A 152 -13.12 -4.54 11.58
N PRO A 153 -12.66 -5.48 12.43
CA PRO A 153 -12.68 -5.31 13.89
C PRO A 153 -11.68 -4.27 14.41
N THR A 154 -10.69 -3.88 13.58
CA THR A 154 -9.62 -2.95 13.95
C THR A 154 -9.52 -1.83 12.94
N PHE A 155 -9.72 -0.58 13.38
CA PHE A 155 -9.70 0.59 12.49
C PHE A 155 -8.36 0.76 11.74
N GLU A 156 -7.25 0.28 12.30
CA GLU A 156 -5.92 0.32 11.68
C GLU A 156 -5.81 -0.58 10.43
N GLN A 157 -6.67 -1.59 10.31
CA GLN A 157 -6.73 -2.49 9.16
C GLN A 157 -7.80 -2.06 8.14
N GLY A 158 -8.46 -0.93 8.38
CA GLY A 158 -9.42 -0.35 7.46
C GLY A 158 -8.78 0.07 6.14
N ARG A 159 -9.58 0.04 5.06
CA ARG A 159 -9.21 0.49 3.73
C ARG A 159 -9.57 1.95 3.55
N ALA A 160 -8.74 2.70 2.82
CA ALA A 160 -9.01 4.08 2.50
C ALA A 160 -10.25 4.20 1.58
N ASN A 161 -11.18 5.07 1.97
CA ASN A 161 -12.30 5.45 1.10
C ASN A 161 -11.79 6.29 -0.08
N PHE A 162 -12.49 6.26 -1.21
CA PHE A 162 -12.19 7.09 -2.35
C PHE A 162 -13.45 7.74 -2.92
N VAL A 163 -13.27 8.86 -3.62
CA VAL A 163 -14.33 9.52 -4.38
C VAL A 163 -14.33 8.95 -5.80
N VAL A 164 -15.47 8.42 -6.24
CA VAL A 164 -15.62 7.79 -7.56
C VAL A 164 -15.24 8.76 -8.69
N ASP A 165 -15.67 10.02 -8.60
CA ASP A 165 -15.40 11.04 -9.62
C ASP A 165 -13.89 11.32 -9.77
N ASP A 166 -13.12 11.30 -8.68
CA ASP A 166 -11.66 11.48 -8.73
C ASP A 166 -10.96 10.32 -9.45
N GLN A 167 -11.44 9.08 -9.25
CA GLN A 167 -10.89 7.93 -9.95
C GLN A 167 -11.30 7.93 -11.43
N MET A 168 -12.56 8.29 -11.72
CA MET A 168 -13.02 8.48 -13.10
C MET A 168 -12.22 9.57 -13.83
N TYR A 169 -11.87 10.65 -13.14
CA TYR A 169 -11.00 11.68 -13.71
C TYR A 169 -9.64 11.10 -14.15
N LYS A 170 -9.01 10.24 -13.33
CA LYS A 170 -7.76 9.56 -13.71
C LYS A 170 -7.94 8.64 -14.92
N VAL A 171 -9.04 7.89 -14.98
CA VAL A 171 -9.36 7.01 -16.11
C VAL A 171 -9.52 7.80 -17.39
N ILE A 172 -10.34 8.86 -17.36
CA ILE A 172 -10.62 9.71 -18.51
C ILE A 172 -9.33 10.37 -18.98
N ASN A 173 -8.60 11.03 -18.08
CA ASN A 173 -7.34 11.70 -18.42
C ASN A 173 -6.32 10.73 -19.01
N GLY A 174 -6.18 9.52 -18.42
CA GLY A 174 -5.26 8.51 -18.93
C GLY A 174 -5.62 7.97 -20.31
N ILE A 175 -6.91 7.92 -20.65
CA ILE A 175 -7.38 7.49 -21.97
C ILE A 175 -7.25 8.62 -23.01
N GLU A 176 -7.65 9.84 -22.65
CA GLU A 176 -7.54 11.00 -23.55
C GLU A 176 -6.07 11.31 -23.88
N GLN A 177 -5.16 11.25 -22.89
CA GLN A 177 -3.72 11.41 -23.15
C GLN A 177 -3.20 10.35 -24.13
N ALA A 178 -3.61 9.09 -23.99
CA ALA A 178 -3.21 8.03 -24.91
C ALA A 178 -3.75 8.24 -26.34
N ILE A 179 -4.93 8.85 -26.47
CA ILE A 179 -5.51 9.25 -27.76
C ILE A 179 -4.72 10.41 -28.37
N GLU A 180 -4.41 11.44 -27.58
CA GLU A 180 -3.60 12.59 -28.02
C GLU A 180 -2.22 12.15 -28.52
N ASP A 181 -1.52 11.31 -27.75
CA ASP A 181 -0.20 10.78 -28.11
C ASP A 181 -0.26 9.98 -29.44
N ALA A 182 -1.32 9.19 -29.63
CA ALA A 182 -1.53 8.43 -30.87
C ALA A 182 -1.80 9.33 -32.08
N LEU A 183 -2.52 10.45 -31.89
CA LEU A 183 -2.75 11.44 -32.94
C LEU A 183 -1.47 12.21 -33.29
N ILE A 184 -0.65 12.58 -32.30
CA ILE A 184 0.65 13.23 -32.53
C ILE A 184 1.59 12.33 -33.35
N LEU A 185 1.62 11.03 -33.05
CA LEU A 185 2.43 10.06 -33.79
C LEU A 185 1.95 9.85 -35.24
N ARG A 186 0.66 10.06 -35.51
CA ARG A 186 0.07 9.96 -36.85
C ARG A 186 0.46 11.15 -37.74
N ASP A 187 0.65 12.32 -37.16
CA ASP A 187 0.95 13.57 -37.89
C ASP A 187 2.45 13.83 -38.09
N LYS A 188 3.33 12.97 -37.56
CA LYS A 188 4.78 12.94 -37.80
C LYS A 188 5.14 12.02 -38.97
#